data_AF-A0A7V3G735-F1
#
_entry.id   AF-A0A7V3G735-F1
#
_cell.length_a   1.000
_cell.length_b   1.000
_cell.length_c   1.000
_cell.angle_alpha   90.00
_cell.angle_beta   90.00
_cell.angle_gamma   90.00
#
_symmetry.space_group_name_H-M   'P 1'
#
loop_
_entity.id
_entity.type
_entity.pdbx_description
1 polymer ?
#
loop_
_entity_poly.entity_id
_entity_poly.type
_entity_poly.pdbx_seq_one_letter_code
_entity_poly.pdbx_strand_id
1 'polypeptide(L)'
;MALGHDPRPNSKRNINEVLDPAIQEANGLLEQSRMVDFGDQIMANSELIRNLCDGDPETERVFFTGFGNFVQRFPAILDRRIREGVNRGKMRANRFGKENVMPHLIDIIRSVRTMREEESDHAGLWWKAARKVGVDMDQSNLDHLNTPEMQDLISYADTADVRQALAAAKATEEIAGALSRILLSSPRFVERQGGEFQWGEVHVSPDFLEAAIGRRKTAARGVHDHDMLEHDDVDKLLLIAHDDSPAGIEDAKAMIRQGMILFARAALSLEQHVKAGSQNIH
;
A
#
# COMPACT_ATOMS: atom_id res chain seq x y z
N MET A 1 20.31 52.57 -18.68
CA MET A 1 19.28 51.66 -19.21
C MET A 1 19.90 50.27 -19.33
N ALA A 2 19.13 49.25 -18.96
CA ALA A 2 19.35 47.81 -19.14
C ALA A 2 20.54 47.16 -18.39
N LEU A 3 20.28 46.68 -17.17
CA LEU A 3 20.98 45.52 -16.60
C LEU A 3 20.22 44.27 -17.05
N GLY A 4 20.91 43.39 -17.78
CA GLY A 4 20.39 42.11 -18.24
C GLY A 4 20.21 41.15 -17.07
N HIS A 5 18.97 40.70 -16.87
CA HIS A 5 18.66 39.56 -16.02
C HIS A 5 19.19 38.28 -16.66
N ASP A 6 20.07 37.58 -15.95
CA ASP A 6 20.46 36.21 -16.23
C ASP A 6 19.36 35.27 -15.67
N PRO A 7 18.62 34.51 -16.50
CA PRO A 7 17.62 33.58 -16.01
C PRO A 7 18.32 32.32 -15.50
N ARG A 8 18.21 32.07 -14.18
CA ARG A 8 18.63 30.81 -13.55
C ARG A 8 18.01 29.61 -14.30
N PRO A 9 18.73 28.49 -14.47
CA PRO A 9 18.18 27.31 -15.12
C PRO A 9 17.09 26.71 -14.23
N ASN A 10 15.86 26.79 -14.73
CA ASN A 10 14.69 26.17 -14.16
C ASN A 10 14.73 24.66 -14.48
N SER A 11 15.56 23.88 -13.77
CA SER A 11 15.58 22.42 -13.94
C SER A 11 14.54 21.74 -13.05
N LYS A 12 13.26 22.06 -13.27
CA LYS A 12 12.18 21.14 -12.89
C LYS A 12 12.20 20.01 -13.93
N ARG A 13 13.00 18.96 -13.69
CA ARG A 13 12.81 17.71 -14.45
C ARG A 13 11.38 17.26 -14.20
N ASN A 14 10.65 17.02 -15.28
CA ASN A 14 9.26 16.60 -15.22
C ASN A 14 9.23 15.23 -14.53
N ILE A 15 8.36 15.06 -13.52
CA ILE A 15 8.25 13.82 -12.74
C ILE A 15 8.00 12.59 -13.65
N ASN A 16 7.42 12.81 -14.82
CA ASN A 16 7.21 11.78 -15.85
C ASN A 16 8.52 11.35 -16.54
N GLU A 17 9.50 12.24 -16.73
CA GLU A 17 10.78 11.93 -17.41
C GLU A 17 11.69 11.01 -16.59
N VAL A 18 11.51 10.95 -15.27
CA VAL A 18 12.28 10.07 -14.37
C VAL A 18 11.60 8.71 -14.20
N LEU A 19 10.27 8.67 -14.24
CA LEU A 19 9.48 7.45 -14.03
C LEU A 19 9.21 6.67 -15.31
N ASP A 20 9.22 7.32 -16.48
CA ASP A 20 8.85 6.70 -17.76
C ASP A 20 9.69 5.46 -18.13
N PRO A 21 11.02 5.42 -17.96
CA PRO A 21 11.80 4.23 -18.32
C PRO A 21 11.53 3.04 -17.39
N ALA A 22 11.42 3.29 -16.08
CA ALA A 22 11.14 2.26 -15.07
C ALA A 22 9.71 1.73 -15.19
N ILE A 23 8.74 2.60 -15.50
CA ILE A 23 7.34 2.21 -15.78
C ILE A 23 7.25 1.44 -17.11
N GLN A 24 8.01 1.83 -18.14
CA GLN A 24 8.03 1.13 -19.43
C GLN A 24 8.63 -0.28 -19.36
N GLU A 25 9.73 -0.45 -18.61
CA GLU A 25 10.35 -1.77 -18.39
C GLU A 25 9.44 -2.70 -17.57
N ALA A 26 8.74 -2.13 -16.57
CA ALA A 26 7.89 -2.88 -15.66
C ALA A 26 6.51 -3.25 -16.26
N ASN A 27 6.06 -2.59 -17.32
CA ASN A 27 4.79 -2.89 -18.01
C ASN A 27 4.75 -4.26 -18.72
N GLY A 28 5.88 -4.99 -18.80
CA GLY A 28 6.04 -6.24 -19.57
C GLY A 28 5.79 -7.57 -18.84
N LEU A 29 5.32 -7.59 -17.58
CA LEU A 29 5.35 -8.81 -16.75
C LEU A 29 3.99 -9.11 -16.07
N LEU A 30 3.27 -10.21 -16.43
CA LEU A 30 2.05 -10.70 -15.73
C LEU A 30 1.93 -12.24 -15.55
N GLU A 31 2.12 -12.69 -14.31
CA GLU A 31 1.89 -13.96 -13.57
C GLU A 31 1.95 -13.53 -12.08
N GLN A 32 1.47 -14.29 -11.09
CA GLN A 32 1.48 -13.82 -9.68
C GLN A 32 2.90 -13.48 -9.19
N SER A 33 3.93 -14.21 -9.66
CA SER A 33 5.33 -13.84 -9.44
C SER A 33 5.66 -12.46 -10.01
N ARG A 34 5.05 -12.08 -11.12
CA ARG A 34 5.35 -10.86 -11.86
C ARG A 34 4.72 -9.59 -11.27
N MET A 35 3.64 -9.69 -10.49
CA MET A 35 3.14 -8.54 -9.71
C MET A 35 4.01 -8.29 -8.48
N VAL A 36 4.45 -9.36 -7.81
CA VAL A 36 5.47 -9.31 -6.76
C VAL A 36 6.76 -8.70 -7.31
N ASP A 37 7.23 -9.18 -8.47
CA ASP A 37 8.43 -8.65 -9.15
C ASP A 37 8.26 -7.17 -9.52
N PHE A 38 7.07 -6.75 -9.96
CA PHE A 38 6.77 -5.35 -10.30
C PHE A 38 6.84 -4.45 -9.06
N GLY A 39 6.25 -4.87 -7.93
CA GLY A 39 6.32 -4.16 -6.66
C GLY A 39 7.76 -4.04 -6.16
N ASP A 40 8.50 -5.15 -6.19
CA ASP A 40 9.91 -5.19 -5.80
C ASP A 40 10.75 -4.27 -6.67
N GLN A 41 10.58 -4.32 -8.00
CA GLN A 41 11.32 -3.46 -8.93
C GLN A 41 11.05 -1.97 -8.67
N ILE A 42 9.79 -1.56 -8.53
CA ILE A 42 9.47 -0.14 -8.41
C ILE A 42 9.93 0.41 -7.06
N MET A 43 9.75 -0.34 -5.98
CA MET A 43 10.21 0.09 -4.66
C MET A 43 11.74 0.07 -4.55
N ALA A 44 12.42 -0.95 -5.10
CA ALA A 44 13.89 -1.02 -5.08
C ALA A 44 14.57 0.10 -5.89
N ASN A 45 13.93 0.59 -6.94
CA ASN A 45 14.43 1.70 -7.75
C ASN A 45 14.23 3.09 -7.09
N SER A 46 13.41 3.18 -6.04
CA SER A 46 13.20 4.43 -5.30
C SER A 46 14.47 4.84 -4.54
N GLU A 47 14.93 6.10 -4.68
CA GLU A 47 16.05 6.60 -3.88
C GLU A 47 15.64 6.76 -2.41
N LEU A 48 14.38 7.08 -2.13
CA LEU A 48 13.83 7.06 -0.77
C LEU A 48 14.10 5.70 -0.11
N ILE A 49 13.69 4.60 -0.75
CA ILE A 49 13.84 3.25 -0.18
C ILE A 49 15.31 2.84 -0.07
N ARG A 50 16.17 3.21 -1.04
CA ARG A 50 17.62 2.98 -0.93
C ARG A 50 18.24 3.72 0.26
N ASN A 51 17.86 4.97 0.48
CA ASN A 51 18.33 5.76 1.62
C ASN A 51 17.83 5.17 2.96
N LEU A 52 16.61 4.62 3.01
CA LEU A 52 16.14 3.85 4.17
C LEU A 52 17.02 2.63 4.42
N CYS A 53 17.32 1.87 3.37
CA CYS A 53 18.22 0.73 3.46
C CYS A 53 19.63 1.12 3.91
N ASP A 54 20.11 2.31 3.58
CA ASP A 54 21.39 2.84 4.04
C ASP A 54 21.36 3.36 5.49
N GLY A 55 20.17 3.42 6.10
CA GLY A 55 19.96 3.86 7.47
C GLY A 55 19.91 5.38 7.63
N ASP A 56 19.49 6.12 6.59
CA ASP A 56 19.38 7.58 6.64
C ASP A 56 18.25 8.02 7.60
N PRO A 57 18.57 8.73 8.71
CA PRO A 57 17.59 9.06 9.73
C PRO A 57 16.48 9.99 9.25
N GLU A 58 16.79 10.92 8.35
CA GLU A 58 15.82 11.92 7.89
C GLU A 58 14.85 11.30 6.89
N THR A 59 15.37 10.49 5.96
CA THR A 59 14.57 9.68 5.04
C THR A 59 13.60 8.78 5.81
N GLU A 60 14.06 8.16 6.90
CA GLU A 60 13.23 7.31 7.76
C GLU A 60 12.08 8.08 8.42
N ARG A 61 12.35 9.27 8.96
CA ARG A 61 11.31 10.16 9.50
C ARG A 61 10.30 10.57 8.44
N VAL A 62 10.77 10.98 7.25
CA VAL A 62 9.92 11.40 6.14
C VAL A 62 9.09 10.23 5.60
N PHE A 63 9.65 9.03 5.52
CA PHE A 63 8.94 7.82 5.11
C PHE A 63 7.76 7.51 6.05
N PHE A 64 8.01 7.42 7.35
CA PHE A 64 6.96 7.11 8.34
C PHE A 64 5.87 8.18 8.39
N THR A 65 6.26 9.46 8.33
CA THR A 65 5.32 10.59 8.39
C THR A 65 4.53 10.72 7.10
N GLY A 66 5.19 10.64 5.94
CA GLY A 66 4.59 10.81 4.63
C GLY A 66 3.52 9.76 4.34
N PHE A 67 3.90 8.48 4.40
CA PHE A 67 2.93 7.39 4.22
C PHE A 67 1.95 7.24 5.40
N GLY A 68 2.24 7.85 6.55
CA GLY A 68 1.37 7.86 7.72
C GLY A 68 -0.06 8.32 7.42
N ASN A 69 -0.25 9.30 6.53
CA ASN A 69 -1.60 9.75 6.12
C ASN A 69 -2.40 8.63 5.46
N PHE A 70 -1.75 7.89 4.55
CA PHE A 70 -2.39 6.78 3.86
C PHE A 70 -2.70 5.66 4.85
N VAL A 71 -1.71 5.22 5.63
CA VAL A 71 -1.86 4.11 6.59
C VAL A 71 -2.95 4.43 7.64
N GLN A 72 -3.10 5.69 8.06
CA GLN A 72 -4.14 6.09 9.01
C GLN A 72 -5.56 5.96 8.44
N ARG A 73 -5.72 6.34 7.17
CA ARG A 73 -7.03 6.48 6.52
C ARG A 73 -7.48 5.19 5.85
N PHE A 74 -6.53 4.38 5.40
CA PHE A 74 -6.78 3.19 4.59
C PHE A 74 -7.77 2.19 5.25
N PRO A 75 -7.67 1.84 6.55
CA PRO A 75 -8.63 0.92 7.18
C PRO A 75 -10.08 1.42 7.11
N ALA A 76 -10.29 2.73 7.30
CA ALA A 76 -11.61 3.35 7.23
C ALA A 76 -12.14 3.47 5.80
N ILE A 77 -11.25 3.74 4.83
CA ILE A 77 -11.58 3.76 3.41
C ILE A 77 -12.05 2.37 2.97
N LEU A 78 -11.30 1.33 3.31
CA LEU A 78 -11.60 -0.06 2.97
C LEU A 78 -12.96 -0.49 3.54
N ASP A 79 -13.18 -0.25 4.85
CA ASP A 79 -14.45 -0.57 5.51
C ASP A 79 -15.65 0.12 4.84
N ARG A 80 -15.53 1.41 4.53
CA ARG A 80 -16.60 2.17 3.87
C ARG A 80 -16.89 1.63 2.47
N ARG A 81 -15.87 1.48 1.63
CA ARG A 81 -16.06 1.16 0.20
C ARG A 81 -16.55 -0.25 -0.02
N ILE A 82 -16.06 -1.22 0.75
CA ILE A 82 -16.53 -2.59 0.55
C ILE A 82 -17.93 -2.78 1.15
N ARG A 83 -18.30 -2.12 2.26
CA ARG A 83 -19.69 -2.10 2.73
C ARG A 83 -20.65 -1.52 1.70
N GLU A 84 -20.30 -0.40 1.09
CA GLU A 84 -21.08 0.21 0.01
C GLU A 84 -21.20 -0.71 -1.21
N GLY A 85 -20.11 -1.40 -1.56
CA GLY A 85 -20.07 -2.36 -2.66
C GLY A 85 -20.97 -3.57 -2.42
N VAL A 86 -20.89 -4.17 -1.23
CA VAL A 86 -21.75 -5.29 -0.85
C VAL A 86 -23.23 -4.88 -0.83
N ASN A 87 -23.56 -3.71 -0.30
CA ASN A 87 -24.94 -3.23 -0.28
C ASN A 87 -25.51 -3.04 -1.69
N ARG A 88 -24.71 -2.53 -2.62
CA ARG A 88 -25.09 -2.43 -4.05
C ARG A 88 -25.20 -3.81 -4.71
N GLY A 89 -24.31 -4.75 -4.38
CA GLY A 89 -24.37 -6.15 -4.80
C GLY A 89 -25.65 -6.86 -4.35
N LYS A 90 -26.02 -6.72 -3.07
CA LYS A 90 -27.28 -7.22 -2.50
C LYS A 90 -28.52 -6.69 -3.23
N MET A 91 -28.56 -5.39 -3.50
CA MET A 91 -29.67 -4.79 -4.26
C MET A 91 -29.80 -5.33 -5.68
N ARG A 92 -28.67 -5.59 -6.37
CA ARG A 92 -28.68 -6.21 -7.70
C ARG A 92 -29.07 -7.69 -7.64
N ALA A 93 -28.52 -8.46 -6.72
CA ALA A 93 -28.84 -9.89 -6.55
C ALA A 93 -30.33 -10.12 -6.28
N ASN A 94 -30.92 -9.32 -5.39
CA ASN A 94 -32.36 -9.35 -5.09
C ASN A 94 -33.22 -8.95 -6.30
N ARG A 95 -32.74 -8.04 -7.16
CA ARG A 95 -33.45 -7.62 -8.38
C ARG A 95 -33.40 -8.67 -9.50
N PHE A 96 -32.37 -9.50 -9.55
CA PHE A 96 -32.16 -10.51 -10.59
C PHE A 96 -32.42 -11.96 -10.13
N GLY A 97 -33.00 -12.16 -8.94
CA GLY A 97 -33.45 -13.49 -8.47
C GLY A 97 -32.32 -14.50 -8.21
N LYS A 98 -31.09 -14.03 -7.99
CA LYS A 98 -29.94 -14.91 -7.74
C LYS A 98 -29.77 -15.17 -6.23
N GLU A 99 -30.63 -16.02 -5.66
CA GLU A 99 -30.59 -16.40 -4.23
C GLU A 99 -29.23 -17.02 -3.79
N ASN A 100 -28.51 -17.64 -4.72
CA ASN A 100 -27.18 -18.24 -4.47
C ASN A 100 -26.05 -17.21 -4.22
N VAL A 101 -26.29 -15.90 -4.37
CA VAL A 101 -25.27 -14.85 -4.17
C VAL A 101 -25.22 -14.37 -2.71
N MET A 102 -26.26 -14.65 -1.92
CA MET A 102 -26.39 -14.16 -0.54
C MET A 102 -25.36 -14.74 0.44
N PRO A 103 -25.00 -16.04 0.41
CA PRO A 103 -23.92 -16.59 1.25
C PRO A 103 -22.56 -15.93 0.94
N HIS A 104 -22.21 -15.80 -0.34
CA HIS A 104 -20.99 -15.11 -0.78
C HIS A 104 -20.95 -13.66 -0.31
N LEU A 105 -22.06 -12.91 -0.36
CA LEU A 105 -22.12 -11.54 0.15
C LEU A 105 -21.95 -11.44 1.69
N ILE A 106 -22.35 -12.46 2.44
CA ILE A 106 -22.13 -12.53 3.90
C ILE A 106 -20.67 -12.81 4.20
N ASP A 107 -20.06 -13.74 3.49
CA ASP A 107 -18.64 -14.07 3.65
C ASP A 107 -17.79 -12.87 3.28
N ILE A 108 -18.09 -12.18 2.17
CA ILE A 108 -17.45 -10.91 1.79
C ILE A 108 -17.56 -9.87 2.91
N ILE A 109 -18.73 -9.68 3.55
CA ILE A 109 -18.86 -8.72 4.67
C ILE A 109 -17.99 -9.11 5.86
N ARG A 110 -17.94 -10.40 6.20
CA ARG A 110 -17.05 -10.88 7.26
C ARG A 110 -15.61 -10.58 6.87
N SER A 111 -15.25 -10.77 5.60
CA SER A 111 -13.93 -10.47 5.09
C SER A 111 -13.52 -9.03 5.16
N VAL A 112 -14.43 -8.12 4.83
CA VAL A 112 -14.18 -6.68 4.98
C VAL A 112 -13.89 -6.31 6.41
N ARG A 113 -14.62 -6.92 7.35
CA ARG A 113 -14.45 -6.63 8.75
C ARG A 113 -13.11 -7.16 9.27
N THR A 114 -12.73 -8.38 8.89
CA THR A 114 -11.42 -8.95 9.22
C THR A 114 -10.30 -8.10 8.64
N MET A 115 -10.35 -7.76 7.34
CA MET A 115 -9.35 -6.89 6.70
C MET A 115 -9.26 -5.51 7.38
N ARG A 116 -10.38 -4.90 7.77
CA ARG A 116 -10.34 -3.64 8.53
C ARG A 116 -9.60 -3.80 9.86
N GLU A 117 -9.87 -4.89 10.59
CA GLU A 117 -9.26 -5.17 11.89
C GLU A 117 -7.75 -5.40 11.72
N GLU A 118 -7.33 -6.21 10.72
CA GLU A 118 -5.93 -6.44 10.34
C GLU A 118 -5.21 -5.14 9.94
N GLU A 119 -5.82 -4.33 9.07
CA GLU A 119 -5.24 -3.06 8.63
C GLU A 119 -5.12 -2.03 9.77
N SER A 120 -6.02 -2.11 10.76
CA SER A 120 -5.93 -1.28 11.97
C SER A 120 -4.75 -1.72 12.84
N ASP A 121 -4.47 -3.03 12.92
CA ASP A 121 -3.30 -3.57 13.61
C ASP A 121 -2.00 -3.23 12.87
N HIS A 122 -1.99 -3.28 11.54
CA HIS A 122 -0.88 -2.82 10.70
C HIS A 122 -0.59 -1.33 10.94
N ALA A 123 -1.62 -0.48 11.01
CA ALA A 123 -1.45 0.91 11.41
C ALA A 123 -0.82 1.01 12.82
N GLY A 124 -1.26 0.21 13.79
CA GLY A 124 -0.62 0.15 15.12
C GLY A 124 0.88 -0.15 15.06
N LEU A 125 1.29 -1.13 14.26
CA LEU A 125 2.70 -1.50 14.06
C LEU A 125 3.50 -0.41 13.35
N TRP A 126 2.90 0.27 12.37
CA TRP A 126 3.51 1.41 11.69
C TRP A 126 3.79 2.56 12.67
N TRP A 127 2.88 2.86 13.59
CA TRP A 127 3.05 3.91 14.60
C TRP A 127 4.15 3.53 15.59
N LYS A 128 4.23 2.25 15.97
CA LYS A 128 5.30 1.75 16.83
C LYS A 128 6.67 1.95 16.16
N ALA A 129 6.78 1.64 14.86
CA ALA A 129 8.00 1.85 14.09
C ALA A 129 8.36 3.34 13.94
N ALA A 130 7.37 4.19 13.63
CA ALA A 130 7.54 5.65 13.55
C ALA A 130 8.08 6.26 14.86
N ARG A 131 7.57 5.81 16.02
CA ARG A 131 8.04 6.27 17.34
C ARG A 131 9.49 5.91 17.62
N LYS A 132 9.99 4.76 17.11
CA LYS A 132 11.40 4.36 17.28
C LYS A 132 12.37 5.38 16.66
N VAL A 133 11.90 6.17 15.70
CA VAL A 133 12.71 7.17 14.97
C VAL A 133 12.34 8.62 15.33
N GLY A 134 11.58 8.79 16.43
CA GLY A 134 11.22 10.11 16.95
C GLY A 134 10.13 10.83 16.18
N VAL A 135 9.31 10.10 15.40
CA VAL A 135 8.11 10.66 14.75
C VAL A 135 6.91 10.49 15.68
N ASP A 136 6.24 11.61 15.98
CA ASP A 136 4.90 11.59 16.58
C ASP A 136 3.85 11.68 15.46
N MET A 137 2.90 10.75 15.46
CA MET A 137 1.92 10.61 14.39
C MET A 137 0.64 11.41 14.71
N ASP A 138 0.84 12.65 15.17
CA ASP A 138 -0.23 13.61 15.34
C ASP A 138 -0.68 14.19 13.99
N GLN A 139 -1.88 14.78 13.96
CA GLN A 139 -2.45 15.29 12.70
C GLN A 139 -1.59 16.40 12.09
N SER A 140 -0.95 17.25 12.91
CA SER A 140 -0.09 18.32 12.40
C SER A 140 1.15 17.81 11.66
N ASN A 141 1.78 16.74 12.15
CA ASN A 141 2.92 16.12 11.48
C ASN A 141 2.48 15.39 10.21
N LEU A 142 1.34 14.71 10.24
CA LEU A 142 0.77 14.08 9.05
C LEU A 142 0.45 15.13 7.97
N ASP A 143 -0.23 16.22 8.33
CA ASP A 143 -0.61 17.25 7.35
C ASP A 143 0.60 17.92 6.69
N HIS A 144 1.75 17.98 7.38
CA HIS A 144 2.98 18.56 6.85
C HIS A 144 3.52 17.84 5.60
N LEU A 145 3.31 16.52 5.50
CA LEU A 145 3.83 15.68 4.41
C LEU A 145 2.72 15.05 3.55
N ASN A 146 1.53 15.65 3.56
CA ASN A 146 0.42 15.25 2.69
C ASN A 146 0.55 15.86 1.28
N THR A 147 1.48 15.35 0.49
CA THR A 147 1.77 15.81 -0.88
C THR A 147 0.60 15.58 -1.84
N PRO A 148 0.53 16.28 -2.99
CA PRO A 148 -0.47 16.01 -4.03
C PRO A 148 -0.48 14.54 -4.46
N GLU A 149 0.70 13.92 -4.62
CA GLU A 149 0.82 12.51 -5.00
C GLU A 149 0.30 11.56 -3.90
N MET A 150 0.47 11.90 -2.62
CA MET A 150 -0.14 11.19 -1.50
C MET A 150 -1.68 11.31 -1.55
N GLN A 151 -2.19 12.48 -1.89
CA GLN A 151 -3.64 12.71 -2.03
C GLN A 151 -4.22 11.94 -3.22
N ASP A 152 -3.49 11.84 -4.33
CA ASP A 152 -3.89 11.03 -5.48
C ASP A 152 -3.99 9.54 -5.10
N LEU A 153 -3.01 9.02 -4.34
CA LEU A 153 -3.04 7.66 -3.82
C LEU A 153 -4.25 7.42 -2.90
N ILE A 154 -4.48 8.32 -1.93
CA ILE A 154 -5.62 8.24 -1.01
C ILE A 154 -6.94 8.30 -1.78
N SER A 155 -7.05 9.18 -2.78
CA SER A 155 -8.25 9.35 -3.60
C SER A 155 -8.49 8.14 -4.50
N TYR A 156 -7.43 7.50 -4.97
CA TYR A 156 -7.52 6.26 -5.75
C TYR A 156 -8.11 5.12 -4.92
N ALA A 157 -7.70 5.00 -3.65
CA ALA A 157 -8.28 4.05 -2.70
C ALA A 157 -9.71 4.44 -2.29
N ASP A 158 -9.99 5.74 -2.14
CA ASP A 158 -11.29 6.28 -1.73
C ASP A 158 -12.30 6.48 -2.87
N THR A 159 -12.19 5.66 -3.90
CA THR A 159 -13.08 5.64 -5.05
C THR A 159 -14.44 5.01 -4.74
N ALA A 160 -15.49 5.48 -5.43
CA ALA A 160 -16.82 4.87 -5.36
C ALA A 160 -16.97 3.62 -6.26
N ASP A 161 -16.01 3.36 -7.15
CA ASP A 161 -15.94 2.13 -7.96
C ASP A 161 -15.32 1.00 -7.13
N VAL A 162 -16.13 -0.01 -6.82
CA VAL A 162 -15.73 -1.17 -6.01
C VAL A 162 -14.55 -1.92 -6.61
N ARG A 163 -14.47 -1.99 -7.95
CA ARG A 163 -13.36 -2.65 -8.66
C ARG A 163 -12.04 -1.96 -8.37
N GLN A 164 -12.04 -0.64 -8.51
CA GLN A 164 -10.87 0.17 -8.24
C GLN A 164 -10.51 0.17 -6.74
N ALA A 165 -11.49 0.16 -5.83
CA ALA A 165 -11.22 0.06 -4.39
C ALA A 165 -10.56 -1.28 -4.01
N LEU A 166 -11.03 -2.40 -4.58
CA LEU A 166 -10.42 -3.71 -4.39
C LEU A 166 -9.02 -3.77 -5.00
N ALA A 167 -8.83 -3.16 -6.17
CA ALA A 167 -7.54 -3.09 -6.84
C ALA A 167 -6.54 -2.24 -6.06
N ALA A 168 -7.00 -1.15 -5.42
CA ALA A 168 -6.20 -0.34 -4.52
C ALA A 168 -5.78 -1.13 -3.27
N ALA A 169 -6.67 -1.97 -2.72
CA ALA A 169 -6.32 -2.85 -1.60
C ALA A 169 -5.24 -3.86 -1.98
N LYS A 170 -5.43 -4.55 -3.12
CA LYS A 170 -4.42 -5.47 -3.62
C LYS A 170 -3.09 -4.78 -3.93
N ALA A 171 -3.11 -3.59 -4.54
CA ALA A 171 -1.90 -2.81 -4.78
C ALA A 171 -1.17 -2.42 -3.48
N THR A 172 -1.91 -2.10 -2.42
CA THR A 172 -1.37 -1.78 -1.10
C THR A 172 -0.62 -2.97 -0.52
N GLU A 173 -1.23 -4.16 -0.57
CA GLU A 173 -0.59 -5.41 -0.13
C GLU A 173 0.69 -5.75 -0.90
N GLU A 174 0.66 -5.65 -2.23
CA GLU A 174 1.85 -5.93 -3.05
C GLU A 174 3.01 -4.97 -2.73
N ILE A 175 2.71 -3.68 -2.52
CA ILE A 175 3.71 -2.69 -2.11
C ILE A 175 4.19 -2.93 -0.68
N ALA A 176 3.29 -3.25 0.24
CA ALA A 176 3.66 -3.54 1.63
C ALA A 176 4.56 -4.76 1.72
N GLY A 177 4.25 -5.83 0.98
CA GLY A 177 5.12 -7.00 0.84
C GLY A 177 6.48 -6.64 0.25
N ALA A 178 6.53 -5.82 -0.81
CA ALA A 178 7.78 -5.40 -1.43
C ALA A 178 8.67 -4.58 -0.50
N LEU A 179 8.10 -3.55 0.14
CA LEU A 179 8.79 -2.74 1.14
C LEU A 179 9.35 -3.61 2.26
N SER A 180 8.55 -4.56 2.73
CA SER A 180 8.94 -5.43 3.83
C SER A 180 10.10 -6.35 3.45
N ARG A 181 10.07 -6.98 2.27
CA ARG A 181 11.18 -7.81 1.76
C ARG A 181 12.47 -7.01 1.66
N ILE A 182 12.39 -5.80 1.10
CA ILE A 182 13.54 -4.92 0.90
C ILE A 182 14.12 -4.45 2.24
N LEU A 183 13.28 -3.91 3.12
CA LEU A 183 13.72 -3.26 4.36
C LEU A 183 14.18 -4.27 5.42
N LEU A 184 13.54 -5.44 5.53
CA LEU A 184 14.00 -6.50 6.43
C LEU A 184 15.33 -7.11 5.99
N SER A 185 15.63 -7.05 4.69
CA SER A 185 16.92 -7.47 4.14
C SER A 185 18.02 -6.43 4.34
N SER A 186 17.71 -5.22 4.87
CA SER A 186 18.70 -4.20 5.22
C SER A 186 19.08 -4.26 6.70
N PRO A 187 20.33 -4.67 7.05
CA PRO A 187 20.78 -4.68 8.44
C PRO A 187 20.77 -3.30 9.09
N ARG A 188 21.09 -2.23 8.34
CA ARG A 188 21.15 -0.86 8.88
C ARG A 188 19.77 -0.35 9.24
N PHE A 189 18.78 -0.59 8.39
CA PHE A 189 17.39 -0.23 8.68
C PHE A 189 16.88 -1.01 9.90
N VAL A 190 17.08 -2.34 9.92
CA VAL A 190 16.63 -3.19 11.03
C VAL A 190 17.30 -2.80 12.36
N GLU A 191 18.59 -2.49 12.35
CA GLU A 191 19.30 -2.01 13.54
C GLU A 191 18.69 -0.71 14.09
N ARG A 192 18.35 0.24 13.21
CA ARG A 192 17.67 1.49 13.59
C ARG A 192 16.26 1.27 14.12
N GLN A 193 15.58 0.23 13.64
CA GLN A 193 14.32 -0.26 14.19
C GLN A 193 14.49 -1.08 15.48
N GLY A 194 15.69 -1.13 16.07
CA GLY A 194 15.94 -1.84 17.33
C GLY A 194 16.06 -3.35 17.19
N GLY A 195 16.45 -3.83 16.00
CA GLY A 195 16.66 -5.24 15.70
C GLY A 195 15.42 -5.99 15.21
N GLU A 196 14.26 -5.32 15.14
CA GLU A 196 12.99 -5.90 14.66
C GLU A 196 12.15 -4.84 13.94
N PHE A 197 11.55 -5.22 12.81
CA PHE A 197 10.60 -4.38 12.07
C PHE A 197 9.29 -5.14 11.89
N GLN A 198 8.51 -5.18 12.97
CA GLN A 198 7.28 -5.97 13.08
C GLN A 198 6.24 -5.66 12.01
N TRP A 199 6.13 -4.40 11.57
CA TRP A 199 5.27 -4.06 10.43
C TRP A 199 5.71 -4.80 9.17
N GLY A 200 7.02 -4.92 8.92
CA GLY A 200 7.49 -5.68 7.77
C GLY A 200 7.30 -7.19 7.93
N GLU A 201 7.50 -7.70 9.14
CA GLU A 201 7.43 -9.14 9.43
C GLU A 201 6.05 -9.73 9.11
N VAL A 202 4.96 -9.00 9.40
CA VAL A 202 3.60 -9.46 9.11
C VAL A 202 3.30 -9.56 7.60
N HIS A 203 4.06 -8.86 6.75
CA HIS A 203 3.89 -8.89 5.28
C HIS A 203 4.87 -9.83 4.54
N VAL A 204 5.83 -10.47 5.23
CA VAL A 204 6.79 -11.40 4.60
C VAL A 204 6.94 -12.74 5.28
N SER A 205 6.58 -12.86 6.56
CA SER A 205 6.82 -14.07 7.31
C SER A 205 5.94 -15.21 6.78
N PRO A 206 6.54 -16.30 6.27
CA PRO A 206 5.80 -17.52 5.97
C PRO A 206 5.14 -18.08 7.21
N ASP A 207 5.62 -17.79 8.42
CA ASP A 207 5.05 -18.22 9.71
C ASP A 207 3.91 -17.31 10.20
N PHE A 208 3.71 -16.12 9.61
CA PHE A 208 2.50 -15.32 9.82
C PHE A 208 1.45 -15.68 8.76
N LEU A 209 1.91 -15.99 7.53
CA LEU A 209 1.11 -16.69 6.51
C LEU A 209 0.73 -18.12 6.95
N GLU A 210 1.60 -18.88 7.62
CA GLU A 210 1.37 -20.21 8.20
C GLU A 210 0.83 -20.13 9.64
N ALA A 211 0.86 -18.99 10.33
CA ALA A 211 -0.01 -18.80 11.50
C ALA A 211 -1.45 -18.53 11.07
N ALA A 212 -1.65 -17.87 9.93
CA ALA A 212 -2.94 -17.70 9.26
C ALA A 212 -3.43 -18.99 8.58
N ILE A 213 -2.53 -19.79 7.99
CA ILE A 213 -2.87 -21.04 7.26
C ILE A 213 -2.68 -22.31 8.13
N GLY A 214 -1.87 -22.26 9.18
CA GLY A 214 -1.33 -23.44 9.90
C GLY A 214 -1.52 -23.49 11.42
N ARG A 215 -2.08 -22.48 12.10
CA ARG A 215 -2.57 -22.64 13.50
C ARG A 215 -3.95 -23.29 13.61
N ARG A 216 -4.33 -24.12 12.63
CA ARG A 216 -5.37 -25.16 12.79
C ARG A 216 -4.76 -26.55 12.78
N LYS A 217 -3.88 -26.85 13.75
CA LYS A 217 -3.84 -28.15 14.44
C LYS A 217 -2.87 -28.07 15.61
N THR A 218 -3.37 -28.42 16.79
CA THR A 218 -2.66 -28.68 18.05
C THR A 218 -2.09 -27.48 18.83
N ALA A 219 -3.02 -26.69 19.36
CA ALA A 219 -3.24 -26.47 20.80
C ALA A 219 -2.09 -25.98 21.70
N ALA A 220 -2.16 -24.70 22.10
CA ALA A 220 -2.32 -24.22 23.49
C ALA A 220 -2.14 -22.69 23.52
N ARG A 221 -2.99 -21.84 24.12
CA ARG A 221 -4.24 -21.98 24.89
C ARG A 221 -4.91 -20.59 24.91
N GLY A 222 -6.07 -20.50 24.26
CA GLY A 222 -7.18 -19.65 24.71
C GLY A 222 -7.16 -18.16 24.38
N VAL A 223 -7.43 -17.79 23.12
CA VAL A 223 -8.31 -16.67 22.77
C VAL A 223 -8.99 -17.00 21.43
N HIS A 224 -10.32 -17.06 21.45
CA HIS A 224 -11.32 -17.13 20.38
C HIS A 224 -10.91 -17.40 18.92
N ASP A 225 -11.44 -18.51 18.39
CA ASP A 225 -11.61 -18.83 16.97
C ASP A 225 -12.42 -17.73 16.25
N HIS A 226 -11.75 -16.96 15.41
CA HIS A 226 -12.36 -16.28 14.27
C HIS A 226 -11.63 -16.78 13.01
N ASP A 227 -12.40 -17.28 12.02
CA ASP A 227 -11.89 -17.64 10.70
C ASP A 227 -11.14 -16.45 10.08
N MET A 228 -9.81 -16.52 10.06
CA MET A 228 -8.93 -15.60 9.32
C MET A 228 -9.12 -15.90 7.83
N LEU A 229 -9.17 -14.85 7.00
CA LEU A 229 -9.27 -15.02 5.55
C LEU A 229 -7.88 -14.97 4.93
N GLU A 230 -7.73 -15.72 3.85
CA GLU A 230 -6.50 -15.76 3.08
C GLU A 230 -6.53 -14.63 2.04
N HIS A 231 -5.37 -14.07 1.69
CA HIS A 231 -5.22 -13.00 0.67
C HIS A 231 -5.94 -13.33 -0.66
N ASP A 232 -6.19 -14.62 -0.91
CA ASP A 232 -7.00 -15.18 -1.99
C ASP A 232 -8.43 -14.60 -2.09
N ASP A 233 -9.00 -14.05 -1.02
CA ASP A 233 -10.38 -13.54 -1.03
C ASP A 233 -10.51 -12.16 -1.67
N VAL A 234 -9.46 -11.33 -1.65
CA VAL A 234 -9.41 -10.08 -2.45
C VAL A 234 -9.27 -10.41 -3.94
N ASP A 235 -8.46 -11.41 -4.28
CA ASP A 235 -8.29 -11.85 -5.67
C ASP A 235 -9.59 -12.44 -6.23
N LYS A 236 -10.31 -13.27 -5.45
CA LYS A 236 -11.65 -13.75 -5.81
C LYS A 236 -12.66 -12.61 -5.96
N LEU A 237 -12.61 -11.60 -5.08
CA LEU A 237 -13.49 -10.44 -5.15
C LEU A 237 -13.23 -9.57 -6.38
N LEU A 238 -11.97 -9.39 -6.74
CA LEU A 238 -11.56 -8.70 -7.96
C LEU A 238 -12.05 -9.44 -9.20
N LEU A 239 -11.85 -10.75 -9.27
CA LEU A 239 -12.31 -11.60 -10.36
C LEU A 239 -13.84 -11.50 -10.53
N ILE A 240 -14.59 -11.67 -9.44
CA ILE A 240 -16.06 -11.53 -9.42
C ILE A 240 -16.49 -10.12 -9.86
N ALA A 241 -15.77 -9.08 -9.47
CA ALA A 241 -16.11 -7.71 -9.80
C ALA A 241 -15.79 -7.35 -11.27
N HIS A 242 -14.80 -8.01 -11.88
CA HIS A 242 -14.35 -7.72 -13.24
C HIS A 242 -14.92 -8.65 -14.33
N ASP A 243 -15.72 -9.66 -13.96
CA ASP A 243 -16.16 -10.75 -14.85
C ASP A 243 -14.94 -11.59 -15.26
N ASP A 244 -14.88 -12.86 -14.81
CA ASP A 244 -13.74 -13.82 -14.93
C ASP A 244 -13.26 -14.09 -16.38
N SER A 245 -13.76 -13.33 -17.34
CA SER A 245 -13.22 -13.17 -18.67
C SER A 245 -11.76 -12.71 -18.69
N PRO A 246 -10.99 -13.07 -19.73
CA PRO A 246 -9.63 -12.56 -19.92
C PRO A 246 -9.54 -11.02 -19.93
N ALA A 247 -10.56 -10.34 -20.47
CA ALA A 247 -10.60 -8.88 -20.50
C ALA A 247 -10.78 -8.27 -19.11
N GLY A 248 -11.62 -8.88 -18.27
CA GLY A 248 -11.83 -8.49 -16.88
C GLY A 248 -10.56 -8.67 -16.04
N ILE A 249 -9.87 -9.80 -16.21
CA ILE A 249 -8.60 -10.07 -15.54
C ILE A 249 -7.54 -9.02 -15.91
N GLU A 250 -7.42 -8.65 -17.18
CA GLU A 250 -6.47 -7.62 -17.62
C GLU A 250 -6.83 -6.23 -17.11
N ASP A 251 -8.12 -5.89 -17.03
CA ASP A 251 -8.61 -4.65 -16.42
C ASP A 251 -8.25 -4.58 -14.92
N ALA A 252 -8.48 -5.67 -14.18
CA ALA A 252 -8.11 -5.77 -12.75
C ALA A 252 -6.60 -5.56 -12.55
N LYS A 253 -5.76 -6.25 -13.34
CA LYS A 253 -4.30 -6.09 -13.32
C LYS A 253 -3.85 -4.68 -13.66
N ALA A 254 -4.51 -4.02 -14.62
CA ALA A 254 -4.21 -2.63 -14.97
C ALA A 254 -4.53 -1.69 -13.81
N MET A 255 -5.64 -1.90 -13.10
CA MET A 255 -5.99 -1.12 -11.91
C MET A 255 -4.99 -1.36 -10.77
N ILE A 256 -4.60 -2.60 -10.49
CA ILE A 256 -3.60 -2.91 -9.45
C ILE A 256 -2.28 -2.18 -9.76
N ARG A 257 -1.77 -2.31 -11.00
CA ARG A 257 -0.55 -1.62 -11.43
C ARG A 257 -0.66 -0.11 -11.28
N GLN A 258 -1.81 0.47 -11.61
CA GLN A 258 -2.04 1.90 -11.43
C GLN A 258 -1.93 2.30 -9.95
N GLY A 259 -2.49 1.51 -9.02
CA GLY A 259 -2.32 1.74 -7.58
C GLY A 259 -0.86 1.71 -7.15
N MET A 260 -0.10 0.70 -7.59
CA MET A 260 1.33 0.56 -7.29
C MET A 260 2.17 1.72 -7.86
N ILE A 261 1.82 2.24 -9.05
CA ILE A 261 2.45 3.43 -9.63
C ILE A 261 2.16 4.68 -8.78
N LEU A 262 0.97 4.79 -8.20
CA LEU A 262 0.64 5.90 -7.29
C LEU A 262 1.47 5.85 -6.00
N PHE A 263 1.71 4.66 -5.44
CA PHE A 263 2.67 4.49 -4.34
C PHE A 263 4.08 4.96 -4.72
N ALA A 264 4.54 4.62 -5.92
CA ALA A 264 5.85 5.04 -6.41
C ALA A 264 5.97 6.56 -6.57
N ARG A 265 4.92 7.20 -7.09
CA ARG A 265 4.85 8.67 -7.21
C ARG A 265 4.85 9.33 -5.84
N ALA A 266 4.10 8.79 -4.89
CA ALA A 266 4.11 9.24 -3.50
C ALA A 266 5.52 9.13 -2.90
N ALA A 267 6.20 7.97 -3.05
CA ALA A 267 7.58 7.79 -2.58
C ALA A 267 8.56 8.81 -3.21
N LEU A 268 8.42 9.08 -4.52
CA LEU A 268 9.24 10.08 -5.20
C LEU A 268 8.97 11.50 -4.69
N SER A 269 7.73 11.86 -4.38
CA SER A 269 7.41 13.17 -3.80
C SER A 269 8.05 13.36 -2.41
N LEU A 270 8.09 12.29 -1.61
CA LEU A 270 8.76 12.28 -0.30
C LEU A 270 10.28 12.36 -0.44
N GLU A 271 10.86 11.67 -1.41
CA GLU A 271 12.29 11.78 -1.74
C GLU A 271 12.69 13.23 -2.06
N GLN A 272 11.89 13.93 -2.85
CA GLN A 272 12.12 15.34 -3.18
C GLN A 272 12.05 16.23 -1.94
N HIS A 273 11.19 15.89 -0.97
CA HIS A 273 11.12 16.59 0.30
C HIS A 273 12.41 16.43 1.11
N VAL A 274 12.94 15.20 1.23
CA VAL A 274 14.23 14.94 1.89
C VAL A 274 15.34 15.78 1.24
N LYS A 275 15.42 15.76 -0.10
CA LYS A 275 16.43 16.52 -0.86
C LYS A 275 16.33 18.03 -0.65
N ALA A 276 15.11 18.58 -0.59
CA ALA A 276 14.90 20.00 -0.34
C ALA A 276 15.26 20.42 1.10
N GLY A 277 15.01 19.57 2.09
CA GLY A 277 15.41 19.79 3.48
C GLY A 277 16.94 19.87 3.64
N SER A 278 17.68 18.97 3.01
CA SER A 278 19.15 18.94 3.05
C SER A 278 19.83 20.16 2.41
N GLN A 279 19.16 20.85 1.49
CA GLN A 279 19.72 22.04 0.81
C GLN A 279 19.65 23.32 1.65
N ASN A 280 18.87 23.35 2.74
CA ASN A 280 18.73 24.52 3.60
C ASN A 280 19.72 24.53 4.79
N ILE A 281 20.65 23.57 4.86
CA ILE A 281 21.61 23.39 5.95
C ILE A 281 23.04 23.83 5.56
N HIS A 282 23.23 24.39 4.36
CA HIS A 282 24.55 24.84 3.85
C HIS A 282 24.64 26.34 3.63
#